data_AF-A0A382TYA5-F1
#
_entry.id   AF-A0A382TYA5-F1
#
_cell.length_a   1.000
_cell.length_b   1.000
_cell.length_c   1.000
_cell.angle_alpha   90.00
_cell.angle_beta   90.00
_cell.angle_gamma   90.00
#
_symmetry.space_group_name_H-M   'P 1'
#
loop_
_entity.id
_entity.type
_entity.pdbx_description
1 polymer ?
#
loop_
_entity_poly.entity_id
_entity_poly.type
_entity_poly.pdbx_seq_one_letter_code
_entity_poly.pdbx_strand_id
1 'polypeptide(L)'
;FPYAANNHQEHNARIIEAANAGEVILDEEISGERLAKSIKKAMDEPENLERMGNNSYRLGSRDATEKVRKICFELMSTAKKNADNNNKSKEKYVRSCF
;
A
#
# COMPACT_ATOMS: atom_id res chain seq x y z
N PHE A 1 -11.44 14.46 15.99
CA PHE A 1 -11.32 13.56 14.83
C PHE A 1 -11.18 12.11 15.33
N PRO A 2 -12.27 11.31 15.41
CA PRO A 2 -12.13 9.86 15.62
C PRO A 2 -13.14 8.95 14.86
N TYR A 3 -13.91 9.43 13.88
CA TYR A 3 -15.09 8.66 13.40
C TYR A 3 -14.99 8.05 11.99
N ALA A 4 -13.82 8.04 11.35
CA ALA A 4 -13.61 7.33 10.11
C ALA A 4 -12.32 6.53 10.21
N ALA A 5 -12.40 5.23 10.55
CA ALA A 5 -11.40 4.18 10.26
C ALA A 5 -11.19 3.08 11.33
N ASN A 6 -12.07 2.88 12.32
CA ASN A 6 -11.87 1.83 13.35
C ASN A 6 -11.53 0.44 12.76
N ASN A 7 -12.10 0.05 11.61
CA ASN A 7 -11.76 -1.24 10.98
C ASN A 7 -10.61 -1.18 9.98
N HIS A 8 -10.28 -0.02 9.40
CA HIS A 8 -9.25 0.03 8.36
C HIS A 8 -7.84 0.00 8.96
N GLN A 9 -7.63 0.67 10.09
CA GLN A 9 -6.35 0.61 10.79
C GLN A 9 -6.12 -0.77 11.39
N GLU A 10 -7.12 -1.36 12.03
CA GLU A 10 -7.01 -2.73 12.54
C GLU A 10 -6.79 -3.73 11.40
N HIS A 11 -7.54 -3.65 10.29
CA HIS A 11 -7.35 -4.56 9.15
C HIS A 11 -5.91 -4.51 8.62
N ASN A 12 -5.35 -3.31 8.46
CA ASN A 12 -3.95 -3.15 8.06
C ASN A 12 -2.99 -3.73 9.10
N ALA A 13 -3.26 -3.50 10.39
CA ALA A 13 -2.46 -4.04 11.48
C ALA A 13 -2.49 -5.58 11.54
N ARG A 14 -3.66 -6.20 11.29
CA ARG A 14 -3.80 -7.66 11.22
C ARG A 14 -3.02 -8.28 10.06
N ILE A 15 -2.84 -7.56 8.95
CA ILE A 15 -1.96 -8.01 7.85
C ILE A 15 -0.50 -8.09 8.33
N ILE A 16 -0.05 -7.12 9.13
CA ILE A 16 1.30 -7.13 9.74
C ILE A 16 1.42 -8.31 10.72
N GLU A 17 0.44 -8.50 11.59
CA GLU A 17 0.41 -9.58 12.59
C GLU A 17 0.41 -10.97 11.95
N ALA A 18 -0.46 -11.20 10.97
CA ALA A 18 -0.57 -12.46 10.24
C ALA A 18 0.71 -12.83 9.48
N ALA A 19 1.48 -11.82 9.05
CA ALA A 19 2.79 -12.01 8.44
C ALA A 19 3.91 -12.26 9.46
N ASN A 20 3.61 -12.28 10.76
CA ASN A 20 4.59 -12.29 11.85
C ASN A 20 5.63 -11.16 11.68
N ALA A 21 5.16 -9.99 11.23
CA ALA A 21 5.98 -8.81 10.95
C ALA A 21 5.89 -7.76 12.08
N GLY A 22 5.02 -7.99 13.06
CA GLY A 22 4.84 -7.11 14.22
C GLY A 22 3.76 -7.67 15.16
N GLU A 23 3.68 -7.07 16.33
CA GLU A 23 2.63 -7.32 17.33
C GLU A 23 1.55 -6.24 17.24
N VAL A 24 0.29 -6.63 17.37
CA VAL A 24 -0.84 -5.69 17.45
C VAL A 24 -1.31 -5.59 18.89
N ILE A 25 -1.49 -4.35 19.35
CA ILE A 25 -2.10 -4.03 20.64
C ILE A 25 -3.35 -3.21 20.32
N LEU A 26 -4.52 -3.70 20.70
CA LEU A 26 -5.76 -2.97 20.46
C LEU A 26 -5.86 -1.75 21.37
N ASP A 27 -6.61 -0.74 20.94
CA ASP A 27 -6.83 0.48 21.73
C ASP A 27 -7.42 0.18 23.11
N GLU A 28 -8.26 -0.85 23.23
CA GLU A 28 -8.83 -1.28 24.51
C GLU A 28 -7.83 -2.01 25.42
N GLU A 29 -6.71 -2.49 24.87
CA GLU A 29 -5.65 -3.19 25.59
C GLU A 29 -4.47 -2.27 25.94
N ILE A 30 -4.48 -1.02 25.48
CA ILE A 30 -3.35 -0.12 25.63
C ILE A 30 -3.18 0.34 27.09
N SER A 31 -2.02 0.03 27.67
CA SER A 31 -1.60 0.52 28.97
C SER A 31 -0.08 0.63 29.05
N GLY A 32 0.42 1.39 30.03
CA GLY A 32 1.86 1.51 30.25
C GLY A 32 2.51 0.14 30.52
N GLU A 33 1.86 -0.69 31.33
CA GLU A 33 2.30 -2.06 31.63
C GLU A 33 2.30 -2.95 30.39
N ARG A 34 1.26 -2.86 29.55
CA ARG A 34 1.14 -3.65 28.32
C ARG A 34 2.25 -3.33 27.34
N LEU A 35 2.53 -2.04 27.15
CA LEU A 35 3.60 -1.55 26.28
C LEU A 35 4.98 -1.96 26.82
N ALA A 36 5.23 -1.75 28.12
CA ALA A 36 6.50 -2.14 28.75
C ALA A 36 6.78 -3.63 28.62
N LYS A 37 5.74 -4.48 28.76
CA LYS A 37 5.87 -5.93 28.58
C LYS A 37 6.23 -6.30 27.13
N SER A 38 5.58 -5.68 26.14
CA SER A 38 5.88 -5.92 24.71
C SER A 38 7.31 -5.50 24.36
N ILE A 39 7.72 -4.30 24.78
CA ILE A 39 9.09 -3.80 24.56
C ILE A 39 10.11 -4.72 25.22
N LYS A 40 9.90 -5.09 26.49
CA LYS A 40 10.81 -5.99 27.20
C LYS A 40 10.91 -7.35 26.52
N LYS A 41 9.79 -7.93 26.08
CA LYS A 41 9.80 -9.18 25.31
C LYS A 41 10.62 -9.06 24.03
N ALA A 42 10.47 -7.96 23.28
CA ALA A 42 11.26 -7.72 22.07
C ALA A 42 12.77 -7.60 22.35
N MET A 43 13.16 -7.05 23.50
CA MET A 43 14.55 -6.97 23.95
C MET A 43 15.09 -8.34 24.40
N ASP A 44 14.28 -9.10 25.13
CA ASP A 44 14.64 -10.41 25.67
C ASP A 44 14.69 -11.50 24.57
N GLU A 45 13.98 -11.30 23.46
CA GLU A 45 13.91 -12.22 22.31
C GLU A 45 14.45 -11.58 21.01
N PRO A 46 15.74 -11.24 20.91
CA PRO A 46 16.29 -10.52 19.75
C PRO A 46 16.14 -11.28 18.43
N GLU A 47 16.21 -12.61 18.45
CA GLU A 47 15.98 -13.46 17.26
C GLU A 47 14.55 -13.34 16.73
N ASN A 48 13.56 -13.21 17.64
CA ASN A 48 12.17 -12.99 17.26
C ASN A 48 12.00 -11.59 16.67
N LEU A 49 12.64 -10.57 17.26
CA LEU A 49 12.64 -9.21 16.74
C LEU A 49 13.27 -9.12 15.34
N GLU A 50 14.39 -9.81 15.12
CA GLU A 50 15.03 -9.88 13.80
C GLU A 50 14.11 -10.56 12.77
N ARG A 51 13.46 -11.66 13.15
CA ARG A 51 12.48 -12.34 12.28
C ARG A 51 11.31 -11.41 11.93
N MET A 52 10.76 -10.67 12.90
CA MET A 52 9.71 -9.68 12.64
C MET A 52 10.19 -8.58 11.68
N GLY A 53 11.41 -8.06 11.87
CA GLY A 53 12.02 -7.08 10.98
C GLY A 53 12.18 -7.60 9.54
N ASN A 54 12.67 -8.83 9.38
CA ASN A 54 12.83 -9.47 8.07
C ASN A 54 11.48 -9.71 7.38
N ASN A 55 10.45 -10.12 8.13
CA ASN A 55 9.11 -10.30 7.59
C ASN A 55 8.48 -8.96 7.19
N SER A 56 8.62 -7.93 8.02
CA SER A 56 8.17 -6.57 7.73
C SER A 56 8.83 -6.02 6.46
N TYR A 57 10.15 -6.22 6.32
CA TYR A 57 10.89 -5.85 5.12
C TYR A 57 10.34 -6.52 3.86
N ARG A 58 10.02 -7.82 3.93
CA ARG A 58 9.47 -8.60 2.81
C ARG A 58 8.03 -8.22 2.47
N LEU A 59 7.25 -7.83 3.48
CA LEU A 59 5.85 -7.43 3.31
C LEU A 59 5.72 -6.07 2.62
N GLY A 60 6.71 -5.18 2.78
CA GLY A 60 6.74 -3.87 2.16
C GLY A 60 6.83 -3.93 0.63
N SER A 61 5.93 -3.21 -0.06
CA SER A 61 5.97 -3.05 -1.52
C SER A 61 7.00 -1.99 -1.93
N ARG A 62 8.28 -2.36 -1.89
CA ARG A 62 9.43 -1.45 -2.07
C ARG A 62 9.52 -0.81 -3.45
N ASP A 63 8.90 -1.41 -4.45
CA ASP A 63 8.83 -0.92 -5.82
C ASP A 63 7.49 -0.24 -6.15
N ALA A 64 6.63 -0.01 -5.15
CA ALA A 64 5.31 0.57 -5.34
C ALA A 64 5.36 1.91 -6.09
N THR A 65 6.28 2.80 -5.72
CA THR A 65 6.44 4.10 -6.40
C THR A 65 6.75 3.92 -7.89
N GLU A 66 7.67 3.02 -8.24
CA GLU A 66 8.01 2.77 -9.64
C GLU A 66 6.87 2.08 -10.40
N LYS A 67 6.16 1.15 -9.75
CA LYS A 67 4.94 0.54 -10.31
C LYS A 67 3.88 1.59 -10.62
N VAL A 68 3.61 2.49 -9.67
CA VAL A 68 2.65 3.58 -9.86
C VAL A 68 3.10 4.51 -10.98
N ARG A 69 4.38 4.90 -10.99
CA ARG A 69 4.96 5.71 -12.07
C ARG A 69 4.70 5.07 -13.43
N LYS A 70 5.04 3.80 -13.59
CA LYS A 70 4.85 3.05 -14.84
C LYS A 70 3.39 3.03 -15.28
N ILE A 71 2.47 2.71 -14.36
CA ILE A 71 1.03 2.70 -14.64
C ILE A 71 0.56 4.08 -15.12
N CYS A 72 0.98 5.17 -14.46
CA CYS A 72 0.63 6.52 -14.89
C CYS A 72 1.10 6.83 -16.32
N PHE A 73 2.36 6.50 -16.66
CA PHE A 73 2.88 6.71 -18.01
C PHE A 73 2.17 5.85 -19.08
N GLU A 74 1.82 4.61 -18.75
CA GLU A 74 1.05 3.73 -19.64
C GLU A 74 -0.36 4.28 -19.90
N LEU A 75 -1.04 4.76 -18.86
CA LEU A 75 -2.36 5.38 -18.98
C LEU A 75 -2.31 6.66 -19.83
N MET A 76 -1.32 7.52 -19.60
CA MET A 76 -1.11 8.73 -20.40
C MET A 76 -0.83 8.42 -21.88
N SER A 77 0.02 7.42 -22.14
CA SER A 77 0.37 7.01 -23.50
C SER A 77 -0.85 6.44 -24.25
N THR A 78 -1.66 5.66 -23.55
CA THR A 78 -2.91 5.09 -24.09
C THR A 78 -3.92 6.19 -24.39
N ALA A 79 -4.09 7.16 -23.48
CA ALA A 79 -4.96 8.30 -23.70
C ALA A 79 -4.55 9.14 -24.93
N LYS A 80 -3.24 9.38 -25.10
CA LYS A 80 -2.71 10.10 -26.28
C LYS A 80 -3.00 9.36 -27.59
N LYS A 81 -2.71 8.05 -27.66
CA LYS A 81 -3.02 7.23 -28.86
C LYS A 81 -4.50 7.26 -29.21
N ASN A 82 -5.38 7.20 -28.21
CA ASN A 82 -6.82 7.25 -28.42
C ASN A 82 -7.29 8.62 -28.94
N ALA A 83 -6.70 9.72 -28.44
CA ALA A 83 -6.97 11.06 -28.95
C ALA A 83 -6.50 11.24 -30.40
N ASP A 84 -5.28 10.80 -30.73
CA ASP A 84 -4.73 10.89 -32.09
C ASP A 84 -5.54 10.08 -33.10
N ASN A 85 -5.99 8.88 -32.72
CA ASN A 85 -6.86 8.03 -33.55
C ASN A 85 -8.23 8.66 -33.79
N ASN A 86 -8.82 9.28 -32.76
CA ASN A 86 -10.10 9.99 -32.88
C ASN A 86 -9.99 11.26 -33.74
N ASN A 87 -8.85 11.94 -33.74
CA ASN A 87 -8.66 13.11 -34.58
C ASN A 87 -8.47 12.71 -36.06
N LYS A 88 -7.71 11.64 -36.33
CA LYS A 88 -7.56 11.07 -37.68
C LYS A 88 -8.88 10.56 -38.26
N SER A 89 -9.73 9.93 -37.44
CA SER A 89 -11.04 9.46 -37.91
C SER A 89 -11.97 10.62 -38.27
N LYS A 90 -11.97 11.71 -37.48
CA LYS A 90 -12.69 12.95 -37.81
C LYS A 90 -12.17 13.61 -39.08
N GLU A 91 -10.85 13.77 -39.24
CA GLU A 91 -10.26 14.35 -40.46
C GLU A 91 -10.58 13.52 -41.72
N LYS A 92 -10.57 12.18 -41.61
CA LYS A 92 -10.97 11.28 -42.70
C LYS A 92 -12.44 11.45 -43.08
N TYR A 93 -13.33 11.60 -42.10
CA TYR A 93 -14.77 11.78 -42.33
C TYR A 93 -15.07 13.15 -42.96
N VAL A 94 -14.39 14.22 -42.51
CA VAL A 94 -14.53 15.57 -43.10
C VAL A 94 -14.10 15.59 -44.57
N ARG A 95 -13.06 14.81 -44.95
CA ARG A 95 -12.59 14.71 -46.34
C ARG A 95 -13.45 13.84 -47.25
N SER A 96 -14.36 13.00 -46.72
CA SER A 96 -15.27 12.19 -47.56
C SER A 96 -16.61 12.88 -47.84
N CYS A 97 -16.82 14.11 -47.34
CA CYS A 97 -18.05 14.89 -47.54
C CYS A 97 -17.96 15.92 -48.68
N PHE A 98 -16.90 15.87 -49.48
CA PHE A 98 -16.69 16.64 -50.72
C PHE A 98 -16.29 15.68 -51.83
#